data_AF-A0A9W6XEL4-F1
#
_entry.id   AF-A0A9W6XEL4-F1
#
_cell.length_a   1.000
_cell.length_b   1.000
_cell.length_c   1.000
_cell.angle_alpha   90.00
_cell.angle_beta   90.00
_cell.angle_gamma   90.00
#
_symmetry.space_group_name_H-M   'P 1'
#
loop_
_entity.id
_entity.type
_entity.pdbx_description
1 polymer ?
#
loop_
_entity_poly.entity_id
_entity_poly.type
_entity_poly.pdbx_seq_one_letter_code
_entity_poly.pdbx_strand_id
1 'polypeptide(L)'
;MDLLAMHGVMDRAKLSEWLDTLADSETSLKNEDEVWIGHEEPEDRTLMLRLLRAYREVSVNKGDCPPITTLDVEHHIDTGTAAPILQKRRRHAQAEDAMIESNVTQMLQAGVIEESNGA
;
A
#
# COMPACT_ATOMS: atom_id res chain seq x y z
N MET A 1 -13.08 17.01 5.66
CA MET A 1 -13.28 16.18 4.46
C MET A 1 -14.73 15.79 4.45
N ASP A 2 -15.50 16.40 3.54
CA ASP A 2 -16.88 15.97 3.31
C ASP A 2 -16.81 14.72 2.44
N LEU A 3 -16.88 13.56 3.10
CA LEU A 3 -17.12 12.30 2.42
C LEU A 3 -18.43 12.46 1.64
N LEU A 4 -18.35 12.42 0.31
CA LEU A 4 -19.51 12.50 -0.57
C LEU A 4 -20.60 11.59 0.00
N ALA A 5 -21.80 12.14 0.19
CA ALA A 5 -22.97 11.33 0.47
C ALA A 5 -23.24 10.43 -0.74
N MET A 6 -22.63 9.24 -0.73
CA MET A 6 -22.67 8.22 -1.78
C MET A 6 -24.03 7.52 -1.76
N HIS A 7 -25.11 8.27 -2.02
CA HIS A 7 -26.46 7.72 -2.10
C HIS A 7 -27.01 7.96 -3.51
N GLY A 8 -27.06 6.89 -4.31
CA GLY A 8 -27.64 6.86 -5.65
C GLY A 8 -26.67 7.21 -6.77
N VAL A 9 -26.80 6.48 -7.88
CA VAL A 9 -26.07 6.56 -9.16
C VAL A 9 -25.22 7.82 -9.32
N MET A 10 -23.90 7.65 -9.27
CA MET A 10 -22.94 8.72 -9.46
C MET A 10 -22.95 9.15 -10.92
N ASP A 11 -23.45 10.35 -11.18
CA ASP A 11 -23.41 10.99 -12.50
C ASP A 11 -21.95 11.23 -12.91
N ARG A 12 -21.58 10.85 -14.14
CA ARG A 12 -20.22 11.02 -14.69
C ARG A 12 -19.78 12.47 -14.67
N ALA A 13 -20.69 13.41 -14.90
CA ALA A 13 -20.38 14.83 -14.83
C ALA A 13 -19.94 15.26 -13.43
N LYS A 14 -20.64 14.79 -12.39
CA LYS A 14 -20.29 15.06 -10.99
C LYS A 14 -19.00 14.36 -10.57
N LEU A 15 -18.75 13.15 -11.06
CA LEU A 15 -17.47 12.47 -10.82
C LEU A 15 -16.31 13.26 -11.44
N SER A 16 -16.46 13.73 -12.68
CA SER A 16 -15.44 14.53 -13.34
C SER A 16 -15.18 15.82 -12.58
N GLU A 17 -16.23 16.56 -12.19
CA GLU A 17 -16.10 17.78 -11.38
C GLU A 17 -15.40 17.49 -10.05
N TRP A 18 -15.72 16.38 -9.39
CA TRP A 18 -15.04 15.96 -8.17
C TRP A 18 -13.56 15.61 -8.41
N LEU A 19 -13.23 14.90 -9.49
CA LEU A 19 -11.84 14.60 -9.86
C LEU A 19 -11.03 15.87 -10.12
N ASP A 20 -11.65 16.92 -10.67
CA ASP A 20 -11.01 18.23 -10.87
C ASP A 20 -10.65 18.91 -9.54
N THR A 21 -11.31 18.55 -8.43
CA THR A 21 -10.96 19.04 -7.08
C THR A 21 -9.81 18.29 -6.43
N LEU A 22 -9.42 17.14 -6.96
CA LEU A 22 -8.32 16.36 -6.42
C LEU A 22 -6.97 16.96 -6.86
N ALA A 23 -5.88 16.35 -6.41
CA ALA A 23 -4.53 16.72 -6.84
C ALA A 23 -4.31 16.41 -8.34
N ASP A 24 -3.07 16.23 -8.76
CA ASP A 24 -2.71 16.04 -10.16
C ASP A 24 -3.39 14.81 -10.82
N SER A 25 -4.46 15.06 -11.58
CA SER A 25 -5.17 14.05 -12.39
C SER A 25 -4.67 13.95 -13.84
N GLU A 26 -3.70 14.78 -14.23
CA GLU A 26 -3.29 14.95 -15.63
C GLU A 26 -1.98 14.22 -15.93
N THR A 27 -1.03 14.23 -14.99
CA THR A 27 0.25 13.54 -15.20
C THR A 27 0.06 12.04 -15.21
N SER A 28 0.39 11.41 -16.34
CA SER A 28 0.36 9.95 -16.51
C SER A 28 1.16 9.21 -15.45
N LEU A 29 0.65 8.06 -15.03
CA LEU A 29 1.39 7.04 -14.29
C LEU A 29 2.24 6.20 -15.24
N LYS A 30 3.21 5.47 -14.67
CA LYS A 30 3.92 4.42 -15.38
C LYS A 30 2.98 3.21 -15.50
N ASN A 31 2.92 2.59 -16.68
CA ASN A 31 2.14 1.37 -16.97
C ASN A 31 0.60 1.56 -16.90
N GLU A 32 0.07 2.72 -17.27
CA GLU A 32 -1.40 2.93 -17.34
C GLU A 32 -2.09 2.01 -18.35
N ASP A 33 -1.35 1.52 -19.34
CA ASP A 33 -1.81 0.57 -20.34
C ASP A 33 -2.09 -0.83 -19.76
N GLU A 34 -1.43 -1.19 -18.66
CA GLU A 34 -1.61 -2.47 -17.96
C GLU A 34 -2.82 -2.47 -17.01
N VAL A 35 -3.44 -1.31 -16.77
CA VAL A 35 -4.57 -1.18 -15.82
C VAL A 35 -5.83 -1.83 -16.37
N TRP A 36 -6.29 -2.89 -15.71
CA TRP A 36 -7.53 -3.59 -16.01
C TRP A 36 -8.68 -3.12 -15.11
N ILE A 37 -9.71 -2.53 -15.73
CA ILE A 37 -10.81 -1.82 -15.04
C ILE A 37 -12.11 -2.64 -15.05
N GLY A 38 -12.12 -3.77 -15.79
CA GLY A 38 -13.29 -4.65 -15.91
C GLY A 38 -14.45 -4.09 -16.74
N HIS A 39 -14.39 -2.81 -17.15
CA HIS A 39 -15.34 -2.15 -18.03
C HIS A 39 -14.70 -1.79 -19.38
N GLU A 40 -15.45 -1.99 -20.46
CA GLU A 40 -14.98 -1.74 -21.83
C GLU A 40 -15.24 -0.31 -22.31
N GLU A 41 -16.00 0.50 -21.56
CA GLU A 41 -16.34 1.84 -21.99
C GLU A 41 -15.13 2.80 -21.86
N PRO A 42 -14.71 3.48 -22.94
CA PRO A 42 -13.53 4.35 -22.92
C PRO A 42 -13.60 5.48 -21.90
N GLU A 43 -14.79 6.02 -21.66
CA GLU A 43 -15.00 7.11 -20.70
C GLU A 43 -14.75 6.66 -19.25
N ASP A 44 -15.25 5.48 -18.88
CA ASP A 44 -15.04 4.91 -17.54
C ASP A 44 -13.56 4.60 -17.30
N ARG A 45 -12.86 4.13 -18.34
CA ARG A 45 -11.40 3.94 -18.31
C ARG A 45 -10.67 5.24 -18.03
N THR A 46 -11.04 6.32 -18.71
CA THR A 46 -10.44 7.65 -18.49
C THR A 46 -10.67 8.15 -17.07
N LEU A 47 -11.89 8.05 -16.55
CA LEU A 47 -12.21 8.52 -15.21
C LEU A 47 -11.44 7.75 -14.13
N MET A 48 -11.29 6.43 -14.29
CA MET A 48 -10.50 5.60 -13.38
C MET A 48 -9.00 5.95 -13.42
N LEU A 49 -8.43 6.19 -14.61
CA LEU A 49 -7.03 6.60 -14.73
C LEU A 49 -6.80 7.97 -14.07
N ARG A 50 -7.72 8.93 -14.27
CA ARG A 50 -7.66 10.24 -13.60
C ARG A 50 -7.66 10.10 -12.07
N LEU A 51 -8.48 9.19 -11.54
CA LEU A 51 -8.48 8.86 -10.11
C LEU A 51 -7.13 8.30 -9.66
N LEU A 52 -6.59 7.31 -10.38
CA LEU A 52 -5.30 6.71 -10.03
C LEU A 52 -4.15 7.73 -10.05
N ARG A 53 -4.17 8.66 -11.02
CA ARG A 53 -3.20 9.77 -11.11
C ARG A 53 -3.31 10.70 -9.92
N ALA A 54 -4.52 11.11 -9.55
CA ALA A 54 -4.76 11.97 -8.39
C ALA A 54 -4.26 11.32 -7.09
N TYR A 55 -4.34 9.99 -6.99
CA TYR A 55 -3.82 9.20 -5.86
C TYR A 55 -2.43 8.59 -6.11
N ARG A 56 -1.61 9.18 -7.00
CA ARG A 56 -0.29 8.64 -7.38
C ARG A 56 0.63 8.29 -6.20
N GLU A 57 0.56 9.04 -5.11
CA GLU A 57 1.40 8.80 -3.92
C GLU A 57 1.14 7.45 -3.26
N VAL A 58 -0.06 6.90 -3.43
CA VAL A 58 -0.46 5.58 -2.92
C VAL A 58 -0.60 4.54 -4.02
N SER A 59 -0.84 4.97 -5.27
CA SER A 59 -0.99 4.07 -6.43
C SER A 59 0.35 3.60 -7.00
N VAL A 60 1.41 4.40 -6.87
CA VAL A 60 2.74 4.04 -7.39
C VAL A 60 3.39 3.04 -6.44
N ASN A 61 3.87 1.93 -7.00
CA ASN A 61 4.72 1.00 -6.28
C ASN A 61 6.04 1.71 -5.90
N LYS A 62 6.22 1.99 -4.61
CA LYS A 62 7.43 2.63 -4.05
C LYS A 62 8.58 1.64 -3.84
N GLY A 63 8.47 0.41 -4.35
CA GLY A 63 9.51 -0.62 -4.35
C GLY A 63 9.65 -1.36 -3.03
N ASP A 64 9.57 -0.63 -1.93
CA ASP A 64 9.83 -1.16 -0.59
C ASP A 64 8.58 -1.24 0.28
N CYS A 65 8.77 -1.85 1.46
CA CYS A 65 7.75 -2.10 2.47
C CYS A 65 6.74 -0.95 2.55
N PRO A 66 5.43 -1.27 2.59
CA PRO A 66 4.39 -0.24 2.59
C PRO A 66 4.70 0.78 3.70
N PRO A 67 4.51 2.07 3.42
CA PRO A 67 4.83 3.12 4.39
C PRO A 67 4.12 2.79 5.70
N ILE A 68 4.84 2.99 6.82
CA ILE A 68 4.26 2.88 8.16
C ILE A 68 2.94 3.65 8.16
N THR A 69 1.86 2.99 8.55
CA THR A 69 0.55 3.62 8.57
C THR A 69 0.65 4.84 9.48
N THR A 70 0.32 6.02 8.96
CA THR A 70 0.31 7.28 9.75
C THR A 70 -0.88 7.37 10.70
N LEU A 71 -1.66 6.29 10.82
CA LEU A 71 -2.78 6.19 11.75
C LEU A 71 -2.24 5.93 13.16
N ASP A 72 -2.79 6.66 14.13
CA ASP A 72 -2.51 6.49 15.56
C ASP A 72 -3.28 5.27 16.12
N VAL A 73 -3.02 4.11 15.53
CA VAL A 73 -3.62 2.84 15.91
C VAL A 73 -2.52 1.80 15.98
N GLU A 74 -2.32 1.25 17.17
CA GLU A 74 -1.32 0.22 17.43
C GLU A 74 -1.95 -1.18 17.50
N HIS A 75 -1.21 -2.18 17.02
CA HIS A 75 -1.63 -3.58 17.16
C HIS A 75 -1.19 -4.13 18.52
N HIS A 76 -2.15 -4.44 19.40
CA HIS A 76 -1.89 -5.13 20.66
C HIS A 76 -1.97 -6.66 20.47
N ILE A 77 -0.97 -7.39 20.97
CA ILE A 77 -0.93 -8.85 20.92
C ILE A 77 -1.27 -9.41 22.30
N ASP A 78 -2.50 -9.91 22.47
CA ASP A 78 -2.98 -10.52 23.70
C ASP A 78 -2.51 -11.99 23.83
N THR A 79 -1.41 -12.23 24.53
CA THR A 79 -0.90 -13.59 24.81
C THR A 79 -1.44 -14.19 26.12
N GLY A 80 -2.20 -13.42 26.90
CA GLY A 80 -2.76 -13.85 28.19
C GLY A 80 -1.67 -14.27 29.18
N THR A 81 -1.69 -15.54 29.60
CA THR A 81 -0.70 -16.11 30.54
C THR A 81 0.27 -17.08 29.85
N ALA A 82 0.29 -17.13 28.51
CA ALA A 82 1.19 -18.01 27.78
C ALA A 82 2.64 -17.55 27.95
N ALA A 83 3.53 -18.47 28.28
CA ALA A 83 4.96 -18.17 28.39
C ALA A 83 5.58 -17.93 26.99
N PRO A 84 6.57 -17.02 26.87
CA PRO A 84 7.32 -16.83 25.64
C PRO A 84 7.98 -18.14 25.16
N ILE A 85 8.03 -18.32 23.84
CA ILE A 85 8.65 -19.51 23.23
C ILE A 85 10.04 -19.13 22.70
N LEU A 86 11.06 -19.79 23.23
CA LEU A 86 12.43 -19.67 22.71
C LEU A 86 12.72 -20.82 21.73
N GLN A 87 12.84 -20.50 20.45
CA GLN A 87 13.21 -21.46 19.40
C GLN A 87 14.58 -21.15 18.82
N LYS A 88 15.39 -22.20 18.60
CA LYS A 88 16.67 -22.05 17.90
C LYS A 88 16.41 -21.76 16.42
N ARG A 89 17.17 -20.82 15.85
CA ARG A 89 17.18 -20.56 14.40
C ARG A 89 17.54 -21.86 13.65
N ARG A 90 16.81 -22.15 12.57
CA ARG A 90 17.10 -23.28 11.69
C ARG A 90 18.31 -22.95 10.80
N ARG A 91 19.05 -23.98 10.40
CA ARG A 91 20.12 -23.83 9.40
C ARG A 91 19.49 -23.80 8.01
N HIS A 92 19.83 -22.78 7.23
CA HIS A 92 19.46 -22.71 5.82
C HIS A 92 20.66 -23.02 4.95
N ALA A 93 20.42 -23.25 3.65
CA ALA A 93 21.51 -23.31 2.69
C ALA A 93 22.15 -21.92 2.54
N GLN A 94 23.44 -21.84 2.21
CA GLN A 94 24.14 -20.55 2.11
C GLN A 94 23.46 -19.54 1.16
N ALA A 95 22.91 -20.02 0.04
CA ALA A 95 22.19 -19.17 -0.91
C ALA A 95 20.89 -18.59 -0.32
N GLU A 96 20.19 -19.37 0.50
CA GLU A 96 18.98 -18.94 1.19
C GLU A 96 19.31 -17.96 2.32
N ASP A 97 20.34 -18.25 3.12
CA ASP A 97 20.80 -17.36 4.19
C ASP A 97 21.20 -15.99 3.64
N ALA A 98 21.89 -15.93 2.48
CA ALA A 98 22.25 -14.68 1.83
C ALA A 98 21.02 -13.86 1.39
N MET A 99 19.97 -14.53 0.88
CA MET A 99 18.71 -13.88 0.51
C MET A 99 17.96 -13.36 1.75
N ILE A 100 17.93 -14.15 2.83
CA ILE A 100 17.33 -13.74 4.10
C ILE A 100 18.04 -12.49 4.63
N GLU A 101 19.36 -12.48 4.65
CA GLU A 101 20.17 -11.36 5.16
C GLU A 101 19.97 -10.07 4.32
N SER A 102 19.85 -10.20 3.00
CA SER A 102 19.49 -9.08 2.12
C SER A 102 18.14 -8.48 2.48
N ASN A 103 17.11 -9.32 2.69
CA ASN A 103 15.77 -8.86 3.03
C ASN A 103 15.73 -8.22 4.43
N VAL A 104 16.41 -8.83 5.42
CA VAL A 104 16.53 -8.27 6.78
C VAL A 104 17.18 -6.89 6.73
N THR A 105 18.24 -6.73 5.93
CA THR A 105 18.92 -5.42 5.75
C THR A 105 17.97 -4.37 5.17
N GLN A 106 17.19 -4.72 4.14
CA GLN A 106 16.21 -3.83 3.53
C GLN A 106 15.10 -3.45 4.52
N MET A 107 14.59 -4.41 5.30
CA MET A 107 13.54 -4.17 6.30
C MET A 107 14.03 -3.30 7.47
N LEU A 108 15.29 -3.47 7.90
CA LEU A 108 15.94 -2.60 8.89
C LEU A 108 16.09 -1.18 8.37
N GLN A 109 16.53 -1.00 7.12
CA GLN A 109 16.64 0.33 6.49
C GLN A 109 15.29 1.01 6.33
N ALA A 110 14.24 0.24 6.05
CA ALA A 110 12.86 0.73 5.95
C ALA A 110 12.20 0.98 7.33
N GLY A 111 12.83 0.58 8.43
CA GLY A 111 12.28 0.74 9.79
C GLY A 111 11.12 -0.20 10.12
N VAL A 112 10.95 -1.28 9.37
CA VAL A 112 9.87 -2.27 9.57
C VAL A 112 10.17 -3.24 10.72
N ILE A 113 11.45 -3.48 10.97
CA ILE A 113 11.96 -4.30 12.06
C ILE A 113 13.07 -3.57 12.80
N GLU A 114 13.32 -3.97 14.04
CA GLU A 114 14.39 -3.45 14.89
C GLU A 114 15.13 -4.59 15.59
N GLU A 115 16.33 -4.29 16.10
CA GLU A 115 17.08 -5.23 16.93
C GLU A 115 16.42 -5.36 18.30
N SER A 116 16.19 -6.59 18.75
CA SER A 116 15.60 -6.89 20.05
C SER A 116 16.49 -7.85 20.84
N ASN A 117 16.64 -7.58 22.13
CA ASN A 117 17.42 -8.41 23.04
C ASN A 117 16.61 -9.52 23.71
N GLY A 118 15.30 -9.63 23.42
CA GLY A 118 14.39 -10.54 24.09
C GLY A 118 14.16 -10.14 25.55
N ALA A 119 12.96 -9.68 25.87
CA ALA A 119 12.53 -9.50 27.26
C ALA A 119 12.14 -10.85 27.90
#